data_AF-A0A833GQF5-F1
#
_entry.id   AF-A0A833GQF5-F1
#
_cell.length_a   1.000
_cell.length_b   1.000
_cell.length_c   1.000
_cell.angle_alpha   90.00
_cell.angle_beta   90.00
_cell.angle_gamma   90.00
#
_symmetry.space_group_name_H-M   'P 1'
#
loop_
_entity.id
_entity.type
_entity.pdbx_description
1 polymer ?
#
loop_
_entity_poly.entity_id
_entity_poly.type
_entity_poly.pdbx_seq_one_letter_code
_entity_poly.pdbx_strand_id
1 'polypeptide(L)'
;MEVPPTNSDEVSEAIGHADSVRSLRGGVYFRLKEPNLSFVHHSKAGNLGLVTSELTRPSHELIKVKYRNVEPTRPLFLSGDYYTVLAIRTSDHDILSEADIRNGSARDNLVGVVVGGVFLVLGFWRAAWLLRR
;
A
#
# COMPACT_ATOMS: atom_id res chain seq x y z
N MET A 1 -12.73 7.76 25.38
CA MET A 1 -12.27 6.43 24.94
C MET A 1 -11.19 6.70 23.91
N GLU A 2 -9.96 6.91 24.37
CA GLU A 2 -8.81 7.06 23.49
C GLU A 2 -8.61 5.74 22.75
N VAL A 3 -8.60 5.81 21.43
CA VAL A 3 -8.17 4.68 20.60
C VAL A 3 -6.68 4.53 20.85
N PRO A 4 -6.21 3.43 21.46
CA PRO A 4 -4.78 3.26 21.70
C PRO A 4 -4.07 3.23 20.34
N PRO A 5 -2.91 3.89 20.17
CA PRO A 5 -2.11 3.72 18.96
C PRO A 5 -1.80 2.22 18.86
N THR A 6 -2.29 1.61 17.80
CA THR A 6 -2.14 0.18 17.54
C THR A 6 -0.66 -0.17 17.60
N ASN A 7 -0.35 -1.17 18.43
CA ASN A 7 0.96 -1.75 18.70
C ASN A 7 1.99 -1.55 17.58
N SER A 8 3.14 -1.02 17.96
CA SER A 8 4.46 -1.13 17.31
C SER A 8 4.52 -2.10 16.11
N ASP A 9 4.10 -1.62 14.94
CA ASP A 9 4.64 -2.14 13.68
C ASP A 9 6.14 -1.89 13.76
N GLU A 10 6.94 -2.95 13.87
CA GLU A 10 8.39 -2.80 13.83
C GLU A 10 8.77 -2.41 12.40
N VAL A 11 8.89 -1.10 12.20
CA VAL A 11 9.25 -0.51 10.92
C VAL A 11 10.76 -0.48 10.80
N SER A 12 11.26 -1.06 9.71
CA SER A 12 12.67 -1.14 9.39
C SER A 12 12.98 -0.40 8.10
N GLU A 13 14.26 -0.07 7.90
CA GLU A 13 14.75 0.55 6.68
C GLU A 13 15.85 -0.32 6.06
N ALA A 14 15.78 -0.49 4.74
CA ALA A 14 16.80 -1.13 3.93
C ALA A 14 17.26 -0.17 2.84
N ILE A 15 18.55 -0.21 2.50
CA ILE A 15 19.13 0.59 1.42
C ILE A 15 19.81 -0.37 0.47
N GLY A 16 19.55 -0.24 -0.83
CA GLY A 16 20.17 -1.09 -1.83
C GLY A 16 19.80 -0.72 -3.25
N HIS A 17 20.28 -1.50 -4.22
CA HIS A 17 19.86 -1.40 -5.62
C HIS A 17 18.70 -2.36 -5.89
N ALA A 18 17.70 -1.91 -6.66
CA ALA A 18 16.67 -2.81 -7.17
C ALA A 18 17.28 -3.76 -8.22
N ASP A 19 17.11 -5.07 -8.02
CA ASP A 19 17.68 -6.11 -8.87
C ASP A 19 16.62 -6.78 -9.75
N SER A 20 15.44 -7.04 -9.18
CA SER A 20 14.29 -7.55 -9.93
C SER A 20 13.06 -6.76 -9.58
N VAL A 21 12.29 -6.37 -10.59
CA VAL A 21 11.04 -5.62 -10.44
C VAL A 21 9.99 -6.28 -11.31
N ARG A 22 8.84 -6.64 -10.72
CA ARG A 22 7.72 -7.29 -11.40
C ARG A 22 6.43 -6.62 -10.97
N SER A 23 5.69 -6.09 -11.93
CA SER A 23 4.31 -5.66 -11.70
C SER A 23 3.39 -6.87 -11.89
N LEU A 24 2.72 -7.30 -10.83
CA LEU A 24 1.78 -8.43 -10.85
C LEU A 24 0.43 -7.98 -10.27
N ARG A 25 -0.59 -8.85 -10.36
CA ARG A 25 -1.94 -8.52 -9.87
C ARG A 25 -1.89 -8.03 -8.42
N GLY A 26 -2.26 -6.76 -8.22
CA GLY A 26 -2.41 -6.15 -6.90
C GLY A 26 -1.14 -5.57 -6.27
N GLY A 27 0.00 -5.50 -6.99
CA GLY A 27 1.19 -4.86 -6.44
C GLY A 27 2.44 -4.88 -7.32
N VAL A 28 3.42 -4.07 -6.93
CA VAL A 28 4.78 -4.11 -7.46
C VAL A 28 5.64 -4.94 -6.51
N TYR A 29 6.23 -6.01 -7.04
CA TYR A 29 7.12 -6.90 -6.31
C TYR A 29 8.54 -6.62 -6.76
N PHE A 30 9.44 -6.38 -5.81
CA PHE A 30 10.83 -6.14 -6.16
C PHE A 30 11.78 -6.71 -5.11
N ARG A 31 13.06 -6.81 -5.47
CA ARG A 31 14.12 -7.29 -4.58
C ARG A 31 15.30 -6.33 -4.60
N LEU A 32 15.86 -6.08 -3.42
CA LEU A 32 17.14 -5.39 -3.31
C LEU A 32 18.29 -6.39 -3.50
N LYS A 33 19.33 -5.98 -4.22
CA LYS A 33 20.53 -6.80 -4.41
C LYS A 33 21.26 -7.04 -3.10
N GLU A 34 21.47 -5.95 -2.36
CA GLU A 34 22.12 -5.90 -1.05
C GLU A 34 21.38 -4.83 -0.23
N PRO A 35 20.72 -5.19 0.90
CA PRO A 35 20.50 -6.55 1.40
C PRO A 35 19.56 -7.36 0.50
N ASN A 36 19.75 -8.69 0.43
CA ASN A 36 18.91 -9.60 -0.37
C ASN A 36 17.51 -9.80 0.23
N LEU A 37 16.70 -8.74 0.20
CA LEU A 37 15.34 -8.68 0.75
C LEU A 37 14.34 -8.44 -0.37
N SER A 38 13.20 -9.11 -0.27
CA SER A 38 12.10 -8.98 -1.23
C SER A 38 10.96 -8.15 -0.62
N PHE A 39 10.38 -7.30 -1.44
CA PHE A 39 9.45 -6.25 -1.04
C PHE A 39 8.22 -6.25 -1.92
N VAL A 40 7.09 -5.86 -1.34
CA VAL A 40 5.83 -5.68 -2.05
C VAL A 40 5.22 -4.32 -1.72
N HIS A 41 4.85 -3.59 -2.77
CA HIS A 41 4.02 -2.40 -2.67
C HIS A 41 2.64 -2.70 -3.26
N HIS A 42 1.61 -2.67 -2.41
CA HIS A 42 0.22 -2.77 -2.82
C HIS A 42 -0.34 -1.37 -3.12
N SER A 43 -0.79 -1.14 -4.35
CA SER A 43 -1.51 0.09 -4.71
C SER A 43 -2.87 -0.25 -5.29
N LYS A 44 -3.93 0.25 -4.64
CA LYS A 44 -5.31 0.19 -5.15
C LYS A 44 -5.64 1.35 -6.11
N ALA A 45 -4.88 2.45 -6.05
CA ALA A 45 -5.21 3.72 -6.69
C ALA A 45 -4.47 3.98 -8.03
N GLY A 46 -3.81 2.96 -8.61
CA GLY A 46 -3.20 3.08 -9.94
C GLY A 46 -1.77 3.63 -9.98
N ASN A 47 -1.14 3.94 -8.83
CA ASN A 47 0.25 4.41 -8.78
C ASN A 47 1.31 3.30 -9.02
N LEU A 48 0.86 2.09 -9.40
CA LEU A 48 1.77 0.97 -9.71
C LEU A 48 2.70 1.31 -10.88
N GLY A 49 2.24 2.08 -11.86
CA GLY A 49 3.02 2.43 -13.04
C GLY A 49 4.23 3.30 -12.71
N LEU A 50 4.04 4.32 -11.86
CA LEU A 50 5.11 5.24 -11.44
C LEU A 50 6.18 4.48 -10.66
N VAL A 51 5.77 3.73 -9.63
CA VAL A 51 6.70 2.92 -8.81
C VAL A 51 7.45 1.89 -9.67
N THR A 52 6.75 1.19 -10.56
CA THR A 52 7.41 0.23 -11.46
C THR A 52 8.42 0.93 -12.37
N SER A 53 8.06 2.07 -12.96
CA SER A 53 8.92 2.81 -13.89
C SER A 53 10.18 3.36 -13.24
N GLU A 54 10.07 3.90 -12.02
CA GLU A 54 11.24 4.41 -11.28
C GLU A 54 12.15 3.27 -10.82
N LEU A 55 11.59 2.16 -10.35
CA LEU A 55 12.38 0.99 -9.93
C LEU A 55 13.03 0.23 -11.10
N THR A 56 12.49 0.34 -12.31
CA THR A 56 13.05 -0.30 -13.52
C THR A 56 13.98 0.61 -14.31
N ARG A 57 14.08 1.90 -13.95
CA ARG A 57 15.08 2.77 -14.59
C ARG A 57 16.48 2.21 -14.32
N PRO A 58 17.37 2.21 -15.34
CA PRO A 58 18.74 1.73 -15.21
C PRO A 58 19.64 2.68 -14.40
N SER A 59 19.12 3.33 -13.37
CA SER A 59 19.92 4.12 -12.45
C SER A 59 20.64 3.18 -11.48
N HIS A 60 21.97 3.26 -11.43
CA HIS A 60 22.80 2.70 -10.36
C HIS A 60 22.55 3.38 -9.00
N GLU A 61 21.33 3.88 -8.77
CA GLU A 61 20.98 4.69 -7.63
C GLU A 61 20.57 3.80 -6.47
N LEU A 62 20.97 4.18 -5.26
CA LEU A 62 20.57 3.50 -4.05
C LEU A 62 19.16 3.95 -3.70
N ILE A 63 18.27 2.99 -3.54
CA ILE A 63 16.92 3.23 -3.02
C ILE A 63 16.89 2.90 -1.54
N LYS A 64 16.27 3.79 -0.76
CA LYS A 64 15.93 3.53 0.63
C LYS A 64 14.47 3.11 0.70
N VAL A 65 14.23 1.96 1.31
CA VAL A 65 12.92 1.32 1.44
C VAL A 65 12.59 1.24 2.92
N LYS A 66 11.46 1.84 3.30
CA LYS A 66 10.88 1.70 4.63
C LYS A 66 9.79 0.62 4.57
N TYR A 67 9.85 -0.36 5.46
CA TYR A 67 8.99 -1.54 5.39
C TYR A 67 8.57 -2.05 6.77
N ARG A 68 7.45 -2.79 6.81
CA ARG A 68 6.99 -3.49 8.01
C ARG A 68 7.70 -4.84 8.12
N ASN A 69 8.48 -5.06 9.18
CA ASN A 69 9.32 -6.27 9.34
C ASN A 69 8.59 -7.47 9.98
N VAL A 70 7.48 -7.21 10.68
CA VAL A 70 6.81 -8.22 11.52
C VAL A 70 5.90 -9.18 10.74
N GLU A 71 5.43 -8.78 9.57
CA GLU A 71 4.41 -9.53 8.80
C GLU A 71 4.79 -9.62 7.32
N PRO A 72 5.73 -10.51 6.95
CA PRO A 72 6.01 -10.77 5.55
C PRO A 72 4.81 -11.47 4.88
N THR A 73 4.47 -10.99 3.69
CA THR A 73 3.47 -11.62 2.82
C THR A 73 4.12 -12.75 2.03
N ARG A 74 3.38 -13.86 1.83
CA ARG A 74 3.79 -15.02 1.01
C ARG A 74 2.83 -15.20 -0.16
N PRO A 75 3.06 -14.55 -1.31
CA PRO A 75 2.16 -14.68 -2.46
C PRO A 75 2.22 -16.11 -3.01
N LEU A 76 1.07 -16.74 -3.29
CA LEU A 76 1.01 -18.11 -3.81
C LEU A 76 1.75 -18.32 -5.15
N PHE A 77 2.02 -17.25 -5.87
CA PHE A 77 2.65 -17.23 -7.19
C PHE A 77 4.14 -16.81 -7.17
N LEU A 78 4.71 -16.54 -5.98
CA LEU A 78 6.12 -16.19 -5.80
C LEU A 78 6.70 -16.95 -4.61
N SER A 79 7.94 -17.40 -4.76
CA SER A 79 8.65 -18.06 -3.66
C SER A 79 9.34 -17.01 -2.77
N GLY A 80 9.14 -17.13 -1.46
CA GLY A 80 9.85 -16.34 -0.44
C GLY A 80 8.94 -15.38 0.33
N ASP A 81 9.58 -14.67 1.26
CA ASP A 81 8.95 -13.68 2.13
C ASP A 81 9.05 -12.29 1.50
N TYR A 82 7.92 -11.60 1.39
CA TYR A 82 7.81 -10.26 0.83
C TYR A 82 7.35 -9.26 1.88
N TYR A 83 8.21 -8.31 2.22
CA TYR A 83 7.88 -7.29 3.22
C TYR A 83 7.07 -6.15 2.60
N THR A 84 6.03 -5.73 3.33
CA THR A 84 5.15 -4.64 2.89
C THR A 84 5.87 -3.31 2.98
N VAL A 85 5.93 -2.61 1.85
CA VAL A 85 6.60 -1.31 1.73
C VAL A 85 5.68 -0.18 2.18
N LEU A 86 6.23 0.70 3.02
CA LEU A 86 5.58 1.89 3.55
C LEU A 86 6.08 3.18 2.88
N ALA A 87 7.32 3.20 2.40
CA ALA A 87 7.88 4.30 1.61
C ALA A 87 9.06 3.84 0.77
N ILE A 88 9.28 4.51 -0.37
CA ILE A 88 10.44 4.32 -1.25
C ILE A 88 10.97 5.70 -1.59
N ARG A 89 12.27 5.90 -1.42
CA ARG A 89 12.94 7.15 -1.80
C ARG A 89 14.29 6.88 -2.46
N THR A 90 14.69 7.77 -3.35
CA THR A 90 16.02 7.84 -3.94
C THR A 90 16.87 8.88 -3.20
N SER A 91 18.04 9.22 -3.73
CA SER A 91 18.86 10.34 -3.24
C SER A 91 18.13 11.67 -3.42
N ASP A 92 17.46 11.80 -4.57
CA ASP A 92 17.00 13.08 -5.10
C ASP A 92 15.52 13.37 -4.83
N HIS A 93 14.69 12.33 -4.64
CA HIS A 93 13.25 12.50 -4.45
C HIS A 93 12.57 11.28 -3.79
N ASP A 94 11.35 11.48 -3.30
CA ASP A 94 10.50 10.39 -2.80
C ASP A 94 9.71 9.77 -3.97
N ILE A 95 9.85 8.46 -4.18
CA ILE A 95 9.08 7.70 -5.19
C ILE A 95 7.69 7.35 -4.62
N LEU A 96 7.64 7.04 -3.33
CA LEU A 96 6.42 6.70 -2.60
C LEU A 96 6.54 7.22 -1.16
N SER A 97 5.59 8.05 -0.74
CA SER A 97 5.55 8.56 0.63
C SER A 97 4.53 7.82 1.51
N GLU A 98 4.75 7.81 2.82
CA GLU A 98 3.75 7.31 3.78
C GLU A 98 2.43 8.08 3.69
N ALA A 99 2.49 9.37 3.35
CA ALA A 99 1.31 10.21 3.17
C ALA A 99 0.43 9.70 2.01
N ASP A 100 1.04 9.22 0.93
CA ASP A 100 0.31 8.62 -0.20
C ASP A 100 -0.41 7.33 0.21
N ILE A 101 0.24 6.50 1.04
CA ILE A 101 -0.37 5.29 1.58
C ILE A 101 -1.53 5.62 2.52
N ARG A 102 -1.36 6.58 3.43
CA ARG A 102 -2.43 6.99 4.36
C ARG A 102 -3.60 7.65 3.63
N ASN A 103 -3.33 8.49 2.64
CA ASN A 103 -4.37 9.17 1.85
C ASN A 103 -5.20 8.16 1.04
N GLY A 104 -4.57 7.12 0.50
CA GLY A 104 -5.27 6.00 -0.13
C GLY A 104 -6.25 5.31 0.83
N SER A 105 -5.81 5.03 2.06
CA SER A 105 -6.66 4.40 3.09
C SER A 105 -7.79 5.31 3.58
N ALA A 106 -7.55 6.62 3.72
CA ALA A 106 -8.56 7.57 4.17
C ALA A 106 -9.71 7.72 3.14
N ARG A 107 -9.38 7.65 1.85
CA ARG A 107 -10.37 7.72 0.76
C ARG A 107 -11.28 6.49 0.72
N ASP A 108 -10.77 5.29 0.98
CA ASP A 108 -11.57 4.05 1.06
C ASP A 108 -12.62 4.14 2.19
N ASN A 109 -12.23 4.66 3.36
CA ASN A 109 -13.16 4.84 4.49
C ASN A 109 -14.26 5.86 4.17
N LEU A 110 -13.94 6.94 3.47
CA LEU A 110 -14.92 7.95 3.06
C LEU A 110 -15.96 7.35 2.09
N VAL A 111 -15.52 6.57 1.10
CA VAL A 111 -16.43 5.90 0.16
C VAL A 111 -17.36 4.93 0.89
N GLY A 112 -16.82 4.15 1.84
CA GLY A 112 -17.62 3.26 2.67
C GLY A 112 -18.72 3.98 3.44
N VAL A 113 -18.39 5.12 4.06
CA VAL A 113 -19.37 5.94 4.81
C VAL A 113 -20.43 6.53 3.88
N VAL A 114 -20.05 7.03 2.71
CA VAL A 114 -21.01 7.61 1.74
C VAL A 114 -21.97 6.55 1.23
N VAL A 115 -21.46 5.38 0.81
CA VAL A 115 -22.29 4.29 0.31
C VAL A 115 -23.22 3.77 1.41
N GLY A 116 -22.71 3.57 2.63
CA GLY A 116 -23.52 3.17 3.79
C GLY A 116 -24.62 4.19 4.11
N GLY A 117 -24.31 5.49 4.06
CA GLY A 117 -25.27 6.57 4.27
C GLY A 117 -26.39 6.58 3.23
N VAL A 118 -26.06 6.40 1.96
CA VAL A 118 -27.06 6.31 0.87
C VAL A 118 -28.02 5.13 1.09
N PHE A 119 -27.50 3.96 1.46
CA PHE A 119 -28.35 2.80 1.75
C PHE A 119 -29.26 3.01 2.96
N LEU A 120 -28.78 3.69 4.02
CA LEU A 120 -29.61 4.03 5.17
C LEU A 120 -30.75 4.98 4.80
N VAL A 121 -30.46 6.03 4.03
CA VAL A 121 -31.49 7.00 3.58
C VAL A 121 -32.52 6.33 2.67
N LEU A 122 -32.07 5.52 1.72
CA LEU A 122 -32.97 4.77 0.82
C LEU A 122 -33.81 3.74 1.58
N GLY A 123 -33.21 3.02 2.53
CA GLY A 123 -33.92 2.07 3.39
C GLY A 123 -34.99 2.76 4.23
N PHE A 124 -34.64 3.89 4.84
CA PHE A 124 -35.59 4.69 5.62
C PHE A 124 -36.72 5.25 4.76
N TRP A 125 -36.40 5.79 3.58
CA TRP A 125 -37.39 6.30 2.62
C TRP A 125 -38.37 5.20 2.17
N ARG A 126 -37.84 4.01 1.85
CA ARG A 126 -38.63 2.84 1.48
C ARG A 126 -39.55 2.38 2.61
N ALA A 127 -39.04 2.32 3.84
CA ALA A 127 -39.82 1.94 5.03
C ALA A 127 -40.93 2.96 5.33
N ALA A 128 -40.61 4.26 5.27
CA ALA A 128 -41.57 5.34 5.47
C ALA A 128 -42.66 5.35 4.39
N TRP A 129 -42.34 5.01 3.15
CA TRP A 129 -43.32 4.87 2.06
C TRP A 129 -44.26 3.67 2.29
N LEU A 130 -43.71 2.53 2.73
CA LEU A 130 -44.51 1.33 3.04
C LEU A 130 -45.47 1.55 4.22
N LEU A 131 -45.08 2.34 5.22
CA LEU A 131 -45.92 2.67 6.38
C LEU A 131 -47.03 3.70 6.08
N ARG A 132 -46.95 4.41 4.95
CA ARG A 132 -47.93 5.41 4.50
C ARG A 132 -48.98 4.84 3.54
N ARG A 133 -48.90 3.55 3.24
CA ARG A 133 -49.79 2.84 2.32
C ARG A 133 -50.64 1.84 3.10
#